data_AF-G2QIZ0-F1
#
_entry.id   AF-G2QIZ0-F1
#
_cell.length_a   1.000
_cell.length_b   1.000
_cell.length_c   1.000
_cell.angle_alpha   90.00
_cell.angle_beta   90.00
_cell.angle_gamma   90.00
#
_symmetry.space_group_name_H-M   'P 1'
#
loop_
_entity.id
_entity.type
_entity.pdbx_description
1 polymer ?
#
loop_
_entity_poly.entity_id
_entity_poly.type
_entity_poly.pdbx_seq_one_letter_code
_entity_poly.pdbx_strand_id
1 'polypeptide(L)'
;MSTQTPPPGWRPTYDTCHEVSQLCPVQATTLGYYPNEGVNIFLAIAYGLAALVTIVIGVWKRTWGYSLAVGAGCILEFAGYIGRILLSKNPWNDGAFKLQIVAIILGPTLICVGLYFTLKHAVLALNRSLSRVKPRLYPLFFVPADVSCLVIQAIGGGIAASAGRDKYDLLQHGNRTIMAGIVLQVVVLAAFGALGADYLFRTGRSFKSGAVAPEHRAGAALWATRKFRMFLWAIGIAYTTLLIRCIYRIAEMAGGWGNHIMQDEPSFIVLESFMVLIASALLAVFAPGIFFPQMSHSYVAPEDEKRPQTESDSAGTEMEHV
;
A
#
# COMPACT_ATOMS: atom_id res chain seq x y z
N MET A 1 35.13 -28.80 -17.21
CA MET A 1 34.76 -27.37 -17.37
C MET A 1 35.13 -26.96 -18.78
N SER A 2 34.19 -27.05 -19.72
CA SER A 2 34.43 -26.64 -21.11
C SER A 2 34.39 -25.12 -21.20
N THR A 3 35.55 -24.52 -21.45
CA THR A 3 35.72 -23.10 -21.79
C THR A 3 35.08 -22.83 -23.15
N GLN A 4 33.76 -22.62 -23.17
CA GLN A 4 33.08 -22.11 -24.35
C GLN A 4 33.34 -20.61 -24.41
N THR A 5 34.22 -20.18 -25.29
CA THR A 5 34.32 -18.78 -25.68
C THR A 5 32.99 -18.35 -26.31
N PRO A 6 32.38 -17.25 -25.86
CA PRO A 6 31.11 -16.80 -26.40
C PRO A 6 31.23 -16.48 -27.90
N PRO A 7 30.20 -16.78 -28.72
CA PRO A 7 30.18 -16.34 -30.10
C PRO A 7 30.27 -14.80 -30.19
N PRO A 8 30.85 -14.24 -31.26
CA PRO A 8 30.99 -12.79 -31.42
C PRO A 8 29.62 -12.11 -31.40
N GLY A 9 29.45 -11.13 -30.49
CA GLY A 9 28.19 -10.41 -30.27
C GLY A 9 27.27 -11.02 -29.19
N TRP A 10 27.68 -12.10 -28.52
CA TRP A 10 26.92 -12.71 -27.43
C TRP A 10 26.86 -11.79 -26.19
N ARG A 11 25.67 -11.63 -25.62
CA ARG A 11 25.42 -10.89 -24.39
C ARG A 11 24.50 -11.71 -23.49
N PRO A 12 24.80 -11.81 -22.17
CA PRO A 12 23.97 -12.56 -21.24
C PRO A 12 22.61 -11.89 -21.03
N THR A 13 21.52 -12.62 -21.25
CA THR A 13 20.13 -12.17 -21.06
C THR A 13 19.26 -13.30 -20.48
N TYR A 14 18.10 -12.97 -19.90
CA TYR A 14 17.17 -13.99 -19.37
C TYR A 14 16.63 -14.97 -20.42
N ASP A 15 16.72 -14.64 -21.72
CA ASP A 15 16.36 -15.54 -22.83
C ASP A 15 17.47 -16.54 -23.19
N THR A 16 18.73 -16.23 -22.85
CA THR A 16 19.91 -17.01 -23.24
C THR A 16 20.60 -17.69 -22.06
N CYS A 17 20.39 -17.16 -20.85
CA CYS A 17 20.96 -17.62 -19.61
C CYS A 17 19.83 -18.12 -18.71
N HIS A 18 19.85 -19.42 -18.40
CA HIS A 18 18.92 -20.04 -17.46
C HIS A 18 19.59 -20.50 -16.17
N GLU A 19 20.93 -20.59 -16.15
CA GLU A 19 21.73 -20.99 -15.00
C GLU A 19 23.03 -20.19 -14.95
N VAL A 20 23.60 -20.08 -13.74
CA VAL A 20 24.86 -19.37 -13.54
C VAL A 20 26.00 -20.18 -14.15
N SER A 21 26.71 -19.57 -15.10
CA SER A 21 27.84 -20.17 -15.80
C SER A 21 28.92 -19.12 -16.07
N GLN A 22 30.10 -19.52 -16.58
CA GLN A 22 31.14 -18.55 -16.95
C GLN A 22 30.70 -17.56 -18.03
N LEU A 23 29.76 -17.98 -18.89
CA LEU A 23 29.14 -17.11 -19.88
C LEU A 23 28.09 -16.21 -19.22
N CYS A 24 27.33 -16.72 -18.26
CA CYS A 24 26.22 -16.04 -17.59
C CYS A 24 26.57 -15.66 -16.13
N PRO A 25 27.45 -14.65 -15.90
CA PRO A 25 27.82 -14.24 -14.55
C PRO A 25 26.67 -13.52 -13.86
N VAL A 26 26.64 -13.59 -12.53
CA VAL A 26 25.56 -13.00 -11.71
C VAL A 26 25.54 -11.47 -11.80
N GLN A 27 26.70 -10.85 -12.01
CA GLN A 27 26.86 -9.41 -12.21
C GLN A 27 26.14 -8.90 -13.47
N ALA A 28 25.87 -9.78 -14.44
CA ALA A 28 25.14 -9.44 -15.64
C ALA A 28 23.60 -9.55 -15.46
N THR A 29 23.13 -10.07 -14.33
CA THR A 29 21.71 -10.01 -13.98
C THR A 29 21.32 -8.60 -13.56
N THR A 30 20.02 -8.32 -13.58
CA THR A 30 19.47 -7.01 -13.23
C THR A 30 19.79 -6.60 -11.78
N LEU A 31 19.84 -7.57 -10.85
CA LEU A 31 20.20 -7.34 -9.45
C LEU A 31 21.71 -7.29 -9.23
N GLY A 32 22.51 -8.02 -10.02
CA GLY A 32 23.97 -8.01 -9.91
C GLY A 32 24.57 -8.75 -8.70
N TYR A 33 23.72 -9.29 -7.81
CA TYR A 33 24.11 -10.03 -6.60
C TYR A 33 23.19 -11.23 -6.34
N TYR A 34 23.61 -12.12 -5.43
CA TYR A 34 22.75 -13.18 -4.89
C TYR A 34 21.97 -12.67 -3.68
N PRO A 35 20.62 -12.67 -3.72
CA PRO A 35 19.84 -12.27 -2.56
C PRO A 35 20.14 -13.13 -1.32
N ASN A 36 20.23 -12.50 -0.15
CA ASN A 36 20.46 -13.19 1.11
C ASN A 36 19.27 -14.09 1.48
N GLU A 37 19.45 -15.41 1.38
CA GLU A 37 18.37 -16.37 1.62
C GLU A 37 17.77 -16.24 3.03
N GLY A 38 18.60 -16.11 4.06
CA GLY A 38 18.17 -16.07 5.46
C GLY A 38 17.24 -14.88 5.77
N VAL A 39 17.61 -13.69 5.31
CA VAL A 39 16.78 -12.48 5.51
C VAL A 39 15.48 -12.57 4.71
N ASN A 40 15.53 -13.07 3.48
CA ASN A 40 14.32 -13.23 2.67
C ASN A 40 13.35 -14.28 3.24
N ILE A 41 13.85 -15.37 3.84
CA ILE A 41 13.01 -16.35 4.57
C ILE A 41 12.35 -15.70 5.77
N PHE A 42 13.11 -14.94 6.58
CA PHE A 42 12.55 -14.23 7.72
C PHE A 42 11.42 -13.28 7.30
N LEU A 43 11.66 -12.47 6.26
CA LEU A 43 10.67 -11.53 5.73
C LEU A 43 9.44 -12.26 5.20
N ALA A 44 9.60 -13.35 4.45
CA ALA A 44 8.48 -14.15 3.98
C ALA A 44 7.63 -14.65 5.16
N ILE A 45 8.24 -15.25 6.18
CA ILE A 45 7.51 -15.72 7.37
C ILE A 45 6.80 -14.55 8.06
N ALA A 46 7.47 -13.40 8.22
CA ALA A 46 6.89 -12.23 8.88
C ALA A 46 5.67 -11.68 8.13
N TYR A 47 5.73 -11.57 6.81
CA TYR A 47 4.58 -11.15 5.99
C TYR A 47 3.46 -12.18 5.97
N GLY A 48 3.79 -13.48 5.94
CA GLY A 48 2.81 -14.56 6.05
C GLY A 48 2.06 -14.53 7.39
N LEU A 49 2.76 -14.28 8.49
CA LEU A 49 2.15 -14.09 9.81
C LEU A 49 1.30 -12.83 9.87
N ALA A 50 1.79 -11.71 9.32
CA ALA A 50 1.02 -10.47 9.26
C ALA A 50 -0.27 -10.62 8.44
N ALA A 51 -0.22 -11.35 7.32
CA ALA A 51 -1.39 -11.70 6.52
C ALA A 51 -2.39 -12.51 7.33
N LEU A 52 -1.92 -13.57 8.02
CA LEU A 52 -2.77 -14.44 8.83
C LEU A 52 -3.46 -13.66 9.94
N VAL A 53 -2.71 -12.87 10.71
CA VAL A 53 -3.24 -12.05 11.81
C VAL A 53 -4.30 -11.08 11.30
N THR A 54 -4.00 -10.38 10.20
CA THR A 54 -4.93 -9.42 9.58
C THR A 54 -6.24 -10.09 9.15
N ILE A 55 -6.15 -11.25 8.49
CA ILE A 55 -7.31 -12.01 8.00
C ILE A 55 -8.14 -12.55 9.18
N VAL A 56 -7.50 -13.14 10.19
CA VAL A 56 -8.19 -13.68 11.37
C VAL A 56 -8.94 -12.58 12.12
N ILE A 57 -8.28 -11.44 12.38
CA ILE A 57 -8.93 -10.29 13.03
C ILE A 57 -10.05 -9.75 12.14
N GLY A 58 -9.83 -9.69 10.83
CA GLY A 58 -10.81 -9.22 9.85
C GLY A 58 -12.09 -10.04 9.83
N VAL A 59 -11.96 -11.37 9.83
CA VAL A 59 -13.09 -12.30 9.90
C VAL A 59 -13.79 -12.20 11.26
N TRP A 60 -13.04 -12.17 12.35
CA TRP A 60 -13.60 -12.09 13.70
C TRP A 60 -14.37 -10.79 13.95
N LYS A 61 -13.85 -9.66 13.45
CA LYS A 61 -14.45 -8.32 13.60
C LYS A 61 -15.34 -7.91 12.43
N ARG A 62 -15.55 -8.78 11.44
CA ARG A 62 -16.34 -8.55 10.21
C ARG A 62 -15.94 -7.28 9.42
N THR A 63 -14.66 -6.92 9.45
CA THR A 63 -14.12 -5.78 8.69
C THR A 63 -13.59 -6.22 7.33
N TRP A 64 -14.48 -6.76 6.48
CA TRP A 64 -14.15 -7.44 5.22
C TRP A 64 -13.30 -6.59 4.26
N GLY A 65 -13.70 -5.34 3.98
CA GLY A 65 -12.99 -4.49 3.01
C GLY A 65 -11.58 -4.11 3.45
N TYR A 66 -11.39 -3.81 4.74
CA TYR A 66 -10.07 -3.51 5.30
C TYR A 66 -9.16 -4.73 5.31
N SER A 67 -9.69 -5.85 5.80
CA SER A 67 -8.94 -7.10 5.92
C SER A 67 -8.54 -7.66 4.56
N LEU A 68 -9.40 -7.53 3.55
CA LEU A 68 -9.10 -7.96 2.20
C LEU A 68 -7.95 -7.14 1.61
N ALA A 69 -7.98 -5.82 1.76
CA ALA A 69 -6.93 -4.94 1.22
C ALA A 69 -5.57 -5.20 1.87
N VAL A 70 -5.49 -5.12 3.21
CA VAL A 70 -4.21 -5.31 3.92
C VAL A 70 -3.74 -6.76 3.84
N GLY A 71 -4.66 -7.73 3.96
CA GLY A 71 -4.35 -9.15 3.85
C GLY A 71 -3.80 -9.52 2.46
N ALA A 72 -4.46 -9.05 1.38
CA ALA A 72 -3.97 -9.25 0.02
C ALA A 72 -2.60 -8.59 -0.20
N GLY A 73 -2.39 -7.40 0.35
CA GLY A 73 -1.09 -6.73 0.30
C GLY A 73 0.02 -7.53 0.98
N CYS A 74 -0.23 -8.08 2.18
CA CYS A 74 0.73 -8.94 2.88
C CYS A 74 0.97 -10.27 2.16
N ILE A 75 -0.04 -10.85 1.50
CA ILE A 75 0.11 -12.07 0.69
C ILE A 75 0.99 -11.81 -0.53
N LEU A 76 0.82 -10.66 -1.18
CA LEU A 76 1.67 -10.27 -2.31
C LEU A 76 3.12 -10.04 -1.86
N GLU A 77 3.35 -9.35 -0.74
CA GLU A 77 4.70 -9.22 -0.17
C GLU A 77 5.31 -10.61 0.12
N PHE A 78 4.55 -11.51 0.76
CA PHE A 78 4.98 -12.90 0.97
C PHE A 78 5.40 -13.61 -0.33
N ALA A 79 4.57 -13.53 -1.37
CA ALA A 79 4.88 -14.10 -2.68
C ALA A 79 6.13 -13.46 -3.33
N GLY A 80 6.31 -12.15 -3.13
CA GLY A 80 7.50 -11.42 -3.58
C GLY A 80 8.80 -11.92 -2.94
N TYR A 81 8.78 -12.16 -1.62
CA TYR A 81 9.95 -12.73 -0.92
C TYR A 81 10.17 -14.20 -1.26
N ILE A 82 9.14 -14.98 -1.58
CA ILE A 82 9.32 -16.31 -2.19
C ILE A 82 10.07 -16.19 -3.51
N GLY A 83 9.71 -15.22 -4.37
CA GLY A 83 10.46 -14.92 -5.58
C GLY A 83 11.94 -14.63 -5.31
N ARG A 84 12.25 -13.84 -4.27
CA ARG A 84 13.63 -13.56 -3.83
C ARG A 84 14.38 -14.80 -3.33
N ILE A 85 13.73 -15.70 -2.61
CA ILE A 85 14.32 -16.98 -2.15
C ILE A 85 14.62 -17.88 -3.36
N LEU A 86 13.79 -17.86 -4.40
CA LEU A 86 14.08 -18.61 -5.63
C LEU A 86 15.27 -18.00 -6.38
N LEU A 87 15.39 -16.66 -6.38
CA LEU A 87 16.52 -15.94 -6.97
C LEU A 87 17.84 -16.14 -6.22
N SER A 88 17.81 -16.39 -4.90
CA SER A 88 19.05 -16.70 -4.16
C SER A 88 19.70 -18.00 -4.62
N LYS A 89 18.90 -18.95 -5.12
CA LYS A 89 19.38 -20.21 -5.70
C LYS A 89 19.81 -20.03 -7.14
N ASN A 90 19.00 -19.34 -7.94
CA ASN A 90 19.29 -19.08 -9.34
C ASN A 90 18.84 -17.66 -9.76
N PRO A 91 19.76 -16.69 -9.80
CA PRO A 91 19.47 -15.31 -10.21
C PRO A 91 18.98 -15.17 -11.66
N TRP A 92 19.20 -16.16 -12.51
CA TRP A 92 18.75 -16.18 -13.91
C TRP A 92 17.31 -16.67 -14.09
N ASN A 93 16.61 -17.00 -12.99
CA ASN A 93 15.21 -17.41 -13.07
C ASN A 93 14.29 -16.21 -13.35
N ASP A 94 13.94 -16.04 -14.63
CA ASP A 94 13.04 -14.99 -15.11
C ASP A 94 11.67 -14.99 -14.41
N GLY A 95 11.10 -16.17 -14.19
CA GLY A 95 9.81 -16.30 -13.50
C GLY A 95 9.87 -15.80 -12.05
N ALA A 96 10.94 -16.14 -11.33
CA ALA A 96 11.18 -15.68 -9.97
C ALA A 96 11.41 -14.16 -9.91
N PHE A 97 12.13 -13.60 -10.89
CA PHE A 97 12.35 -12.16 -11.03
C PHE A 97 11.05 -11.40 -11.28
N LYS A 98 10.22 -11.88 -12.21
CA LYS A 98 8.90 -11.29 -12.49
C LYS A 98 7.97 -11.37 -11.28
N LEU A 99 7.93 -12.52 -10.61
CA LEU A 99 7.15 -12.70 -9.38
C LEU A 99 7.55 -11.70 -8.30
N GLN A 100 8.85 -11.59 -8.01
CA GLN A 100 9.42 -10.62 -7.08
C GLN A 100 8.93 -9.21 -7.41
N ILE A 101 9.16 -8.74 -8.65
CA ILE A 101 8.95 -7.34 -8.99
C ILE A 101 7.47 -6.99 -8.94
N VAL A 102 6.62 -7.81 -9.55
CA VAL A 102 5.18 -7.55 -9.59
C VAL A 102 4.60 -7.58 -8.19
N ALA A 103 4.95 -8.59 -7.39
CA ALA A 103 4.34 -8.77 -6.08
C ALA A 103 4.80 -7.70 -5.07
N ILE A 104 6.09 -7.33 -5.06
CA ILE A 104 6.61 -6.28 -4.18
C ILE A 104 6.12 -4.89 -4.61
N ILE A 105 5.84 -4.64 -5.89
CA ILE A 105 5.24 -3.36 -6.34
C ILE A 105 3.75 -3.26 -5.93
N LEU A 106 2.99 -4.34 -6.09
CA LEU A 106 1.55 -4.36 -5.83
C LEU A 106 1.19 -4.51 -4.34
N GLY A 107 2.00 -5.20 -3.55
CA GLY A 107 1.70 -5.47 -2.14
C GLY A 107 1.38 -4.22 -1.31
N PRO A 108 2.26 -3.21 -1.27
CA PRO A 108 2.11 -2.08 -0.37
C PRO A 108 1.14 -1.03 -0.87
N THR A 109 0.84 -0.98 -2.17
CA THR A 109 -0.28 -0.17 -2.65
C THR A 109 -1.59 -0.70 -2.09
N LEU A 110 -1.78 -2.01 -1.99
CA LEU A 110 -2.94 -2.59 -1.28
C LEU A 110 -2.90 -2.32 0.23
N ILE A 111 -1.71 -2.32 0.86
CA ILE A 111 -1.56 -1.92 2.27
C ILE A 111 -1.94 -0.43 2.46
N CYS A 112 -1.57 0.46 1.52
CA CYS A 112 -1.99 1.87 1.50
C CYS A 112 -3.52 2.03 1.44
N VAL A 113 -4.23 1.18 0.69
CA VAL A 113 -5.71 1.19 0.69
C VAL A 113 -6.27 0.96 2.10
N GLY A 114 -5.66 0.05 2.87
CA GLY A 114 -5.99 -0.16 4.28
C GLY A 114 -5.76 1.07 5.15
N LEU A 115 -4.66 1.79 4.91
CA LEU A 115 -4.37 3.07 5.57
C LEU A 115 -5.45 4.12 5.27
N TYR A 116 -5.92 4.21 4.02
CA TYR A 116 -6.98 5.16 3.62
C TYR A 116 -8.31 4.86 4.30
N PHE A 117 -8.69 3.58 4.40
CA PHE A 117 -9.87 3.18 5.15
C PHE A 117 -9.73 3.50 6.63
N THR A 118 -8.55 3.26 7.21
CA THR A 118 -8.27 3.57 8.61
C THR A 118 -8.44 5.06 8.90
N LEU A 119 -7.88 5.95 8.04
CA LEU A 119 -8.03 7.39 8.22
C LEU A 119 -9.49 7.84 8.07
N LYS A 120 -10.23 7.32 7.08
CA LYS A 120 -11.67 7.61 6.92
C LYS A 120 -12.43 7.36 8.22
N HIS A 121 -12.18 6.22 8.87
CA HIS A 121 -12.85 5.88 10.13
C HIS A 121 -12.36 6.74 11.30
N ALA A 122 -11.07 7.08 11.36
CA ALA A 122 -10.55 8.01 12.37
C ALA A 122 -11.22 9.40 12.29
N VAL A 123 -11.43 9.91 11.07
CA VAL A 123 -12.10 11.21 10.84
C VAL A 123 -13.58 11.14 11.24
N LEU A 124 -14.27 10.04 10.93
CA LEU A 124 -15.67 9.83 11.32
C LEU A 124 -15.85 9.71 12.84
N ALA A 125 -14.90 9.09 13.54
CA ALA A 125 -14.97 8.89 14.99
C ALA A 125 -14.64 10.15 15.81
N LEU A 126 -13.86 11.08 15.24
CA LEU A 126 -13.45 12.31 15.93
C LEU A 126 -14.47 13.43 15.74
N ASN A 127 -14.54 13.98 14.54
CA ASN A 127 -15.42 15.09 14.22
C ASN A 127 -15.54 15.24 12.69
N ARG A 128 -16.74 15.00 12.16
CA ARG A 128 -17.04 15.13 10.73
C ARG A 128 -17.10 16.59 10.27
N SER A 129 -17.48 17.52 11.14
CA SER A 129 -17.69 18.94 10.81
C SER A 129 -16.39 19.73 10.64
N LEU A 130 -15.30 19.29 11.28
CA LEU A 130 -13.97 19.92 11.16
C LEU A 130 -13.19 19.48 9.92
N SER A 131 -13.67 18.46 9.19
CA SER A 131 -12.99 17.98 7.98
C SER A 131 -13.37 18.84 6.78
N ARG A 132 -12.37 19.50 6.18
CA ARG A 132 -12.55 20.31 4.95
C ARG A 132 -13.07 19.48 3.78
N VAL A 133 -12.78 18.18 3.76
CA VAL A 133 -13.17 17.25 2.72
C VAL A 133 -14.05 16.17 3.34
N LYS A 134 -15.18 15.84 2.71
CA LYS A 134 -16.09 14.82 3.24
C LYS A 134 -15.31 13.50 3.42
N PRO A 135 -15.40 12.82 4.58
CA PRO A 135 -14.59 11.61 4.87
C PRO A 135 -14.78 10.47 3.87
N ARG A 136 -15.93 10.43 3.20
CA ARG A 136 -16.25 9.45 2.15
C ARG A 136 -15.46 9.67 0.84
N LEU A 137 -15.00 10.89 0.59
CA LEU A 137 -14.29 11.25 -0.64
C LEU A 137 -12.81 10.83 -0.62
N TYR A 138 -12.21 10.65 0.56
CA TYR A 138 -10.80 10.25 0.66
C TYR A 138 -10.53 8.93 -0.07
N PRO A 139 -11.06 7.76 0.36
CA PRO A 139 -10.79 6.52 -0.35
C PRO A 139 -11.39 6.51 -1.77
N LEU A 140 -12.48 7.26 -2.02
CA LEU A 140 -13.10 7.31 -3.34
C LEU A 140 -12.22 8.02 -4.39
N PHE A 141 -11.41 8.99 -3.98
CA PHE A 141 -10.51 9.72 -4.87
C PHE A 141 -9.11 9.13 -4.89
N PHE A 142 -8.55 8.82 -3.72
CA PHE A 142 -7.16 8.38 -3.58
C PHE A 142 -6.93 6.93 -4.04
N VAL A 143 -7.90 6.01 -3.85
CA VAL A 143 -7.73 4.62 -4.30
C VAL A 143 -7.67 4.51 -5.83
N PRO A 144 -8.60 5.09 -6.61
CA PRO A 144 -8.50 5.06 -8.06
C PRO A 144 -7.26 5.78 -8.61
N ALA A 145 -6.80 6.84 -7.93
CA ALA A 145 -5.56 7.53 -8.29
C ALA A 145 -4.35 6.59 -8.16
N ASP A 146 -4.21 5.88 -7.03
CA ASP A 146 -3.14 4.89 -6.84
C ASP A 146 -3.24 3.71 -7.82
N VAL A 147 -4.45 3.21 -8.08
CA VAL A 147 -4.67 2.15 -9.08
C VAL A 147 -4.25 2.62 -10.48
N SER A 148 -4.55 3.87 -10.83
CA SER A 148 -4.10 4.45 -12.10
C SER A 148 -2.57 4.51 -12.19
N CYS A 149 -1.89 4.84 -11.08
CA CYS A 149 -0.43 4.80 -11.00
C CYS A 149 0.12 3.38 -11.25
N LEU A 150 -0.50 2.36 -10.64
CA LEU A 150 -0.12 0.96 -10.84
C LEU A 150 -0.32 0.51 -12.29
N VAL A 151 -1.41 0.94 -12.93
CA VAL A 151 -1.66 0.64 -14.36
C VAL A 151 -0.56 1.25 -15.23
N ILE A 152 -0.17 2.51 -14.97
CA ILE A 152 0.94 3.15 -15.67
C ILE A 152 2.24 2.36 -15.47
N GLN A 153 2.55 1.92 -14.25
CA GLN A 153 3.72 1.10 -13.96
C GLN A 153 3.68 -0.25 -14.67
N ALA A 154 2.53 -0.92 -14.70
CA ALA A 154 2.34 -2.19 -15.41
C ALA A 154 2.54 -2.02 -16.92
N ILE A 155 2.01 -0.95 -17.52
CA ILE A 155 2.23 -0.61 -18.93
C ILE A 155 3.72 -0.35 -19.18
N GLY A 156 4.37 0.46 -18.34
CA GLY A 156 5.80 0.75 -18.47
C GLY A 156 6.68 -0.50 -18.32
N GLY A 157 6.33 -1.40 -17.40
CA GLY A 157 6.97 -2.71 -17.22
C GLY A 157 6.78 -3.62 -18.43
N GLY A 158 5.58 -3.65 -19.01
CA GLY A 158 5.29 -4.39 -20.24
C GLY A 158 6.06 -3.85 -21.45
N ILE A 159 6.14 -2.52 -21.60
CA ILE A 159 6.93 -1.87 -22.65
C ILE A 159 8.41 -2.21 -22.47
N ALA A 160 8.94 -2.10 -21.24
CA ALA A 160 10.32 -2.43 -20.93
C ALA A 160 10.63 -3.91 -21.23
N ALA A 161 9.72 -4.83 -20.90
CA ALA A 161 9.87 -6.25 -21.24
C ALA A 161 9.81 -6.52 -22.75
N SER A 162 9.03 -5.74 -23.51
CA SER A 162 8.90 -5.88 -24.97
C SER A 162 10.06 -5.30 -25.78
N ALA A 163 10.95 -4.53 -25.15
CA ALA A 163 12.09 -3.89 -25.80
C ALA A 163 13.09 -4.89 -26.40
N GLY A 164 13.21 -6.08 -25.80
CA GLY A 164 14.11 -7.13 -26.29
C GLY A 164 15.56 -6.65 -26.44
N ARG A 165 16.26 -7.17 -27.45
CA ARG A 165 17.71 -6.97 -27.66
C ARG A 165 18.09 -5.67 -28.37
N ASP A 166 17.21 -5.18 -29.27
CA ASP A 166 17.62 -4.19 -30.27
C ASP A 166 16.95 -2.82 -30.09
N LYS A 167 15.96 -2.70 -29.20
CA LYS A 167 15.15 -1.48 -29.06
C LYS A 167 15.44 -0.75 -27.76
N TYR A 168 16.64 -0.19 -27.67
CA TYR A 168 17.07 0.59 -26.50
C TYR A 168 16.13 1.76 -26.19
N ASP A 169 15.62 2.43 -27.22
CA ASP A 169 14.65 3.53 -27.06
C ASP A 169 13.36 3.04 -26.41
N LEU A 170 12.88 1.85 -26.79
CA LEU A 170 11.67 1.26 -26.21
C LEU A 170 11.87 0.91 -24.74
N LEU A 171 13.05 0.42 -24.35
CA LEU A 171 13.42 0.18 -22.95
C LEU A 171 13.42 1.49 -22.15
N GLN A 172 14.01 2.56 -22.71
CA GLN A 172 14.00 3.87 -22.07
C GLN A 172 12.58 4.43 -21.90
N HIS A 173 11.74 4.30 -22.92
CA HIS A 173 10.33 4.71 -22.83
C HIS A 173 9.62 3.94 -21.72
N GLY A 174 9.79 2.62 -21.65
CA GLY A 174 9.24 1.80 -20.57
C GLY A 174 9.70 2.27 -19.19
N ASN A 175 11.00 2.51 -19.01
CA ASN A 175 11.55 3.01 -17.74
C ASN A 175 10.97 4.38 -17.35
N ARG A 176 10.86 5.32 -18.30
CA ARG A 176 10.25 6.64 -18.06
C ARG A 176 8.77 6.52 -17.69
N THR A 177 8.04 5.60 -18.33
CA THR A 177 6.64 5.33 -18.00
C THR A 177 6.49 4.74 -16.59
N ILE A 178 7.34 3.79 -16.19
CA ILE A 178 7.37 3.27 -14.81
C ILE A 178 7.63 4.41 -13.82
N MET A 179 8.67 5.21 -14.08
CA MET A 179 9.05 6.35 -13.22
C MET A 179 7.90 7.36 -13.07
N ALA A 180 7.19 7.68 -14.16
CA ALA A 180 6.05 8.58 -14.12
C ALA A 180 4.94 8.06 -13.19
N GLY A 181 4.64 6.76 -13.23
CA GLY A 181 3.67 6.13 -12.34
C GLY A 181 4.10 6.18 -10.87
N ILE A 182 5.38 5.94 -10.58
CA ILE A 182 5.92 6.00 -9.21
C ILE A 182 5.86 7.43 -8.67
N VAL A 183 6.29 8.43 -9.45
CA VAL A 183 6.27 9.84 -9.03
C VAL A 183 4.84 10.30 -8.77
N LEU A 184 3.90 9.94 -9.64
CA LEU A 184 2.49 10.27 -9.43
C LEU A 184 1.95 9.65 -8.13
N GLN A 185 2.30 8.39 -7.85
CA GLN A 185 1.92 7.71 -6.60
C GLN A 185 2.45 8.44 -5.36
N VAL A 186 3.70 8.94 -5.39
CA VAL A 186 4.28 9.71 -4.28
C VAL A 186 3.54 11.03 -4.08
N VAL A 187 3.21 11.74 -5.17
CA VAL A 187 2.45 12.99 -5.11
C VAL A 187 1.06 12.77 -4.52
N VAL A 188 0.36 11.71 -4.94
CA VAL A 188 -0.97 11.34 -4.44
C VAL A 188 -0.91 11.00 -2.95
N LEU A 189 0.06 10.18 -2.52
CA LEU A 189 0.24 9.82 -1.11
C LEU A 189 0.68 11.02 -0.24
N ALA A 190 1.52 11.91 -0.77
CA ALA A 190 1.94 13.14 -0.08
C ALA A 190 0.76 14.10 0.12
N ALA A 191 -0.06 14.30 -0.92
CA ALA A 191 -1.26 15.12 -0.84
C ALA A 191 -2.25 14.57 0.20
N PHE A 192 -2.43 13.25 0.23
CA PHE A 192 -3.24 12.58 1.24
C PHE A 192 -2.72 12.86 2.67
N GLY A 193 -1.42 12.70 2.89
CA GLY A 193 -0.80 12.95 4.18
C GLY A 193 -0.92 14.41 4.62
N ALA A 194 -0.75 15.37 3.71
CA ALA A 194 -0.92 16.78 4.00
C ALA A 194 -2.36 17.11 4.45
N LEU A 195 -3.38 16.54 3.77
CA LEU A 195 -4.77 16.70 4.17
C LEU A 195 -5.09 16.02 5.51
N GLY A 196 -4.52 14.84 5.76
CA GLY A 196 -4.65 14.14 7.03
C GLY A 196 -4.00 14.89 8.19
N ALA A 197 -2.82 15.44 7.98
CA ALA A 197 -2.09 16.24 8.96
C ALA A 197 -2.81 17.56 9.26
N ASP A 198 -3.32 18.28 8.25
CA ASP A 198 -4.15 19.49 8.43
C ASP A 198 -5.39 19.18 9.26
N TYR A 199 -6.07 18.06 9.00
CA TYR A 199 -7.22 17.62 9.80
C TYR A 199 -6.83 17.34 11.26
N LEU A 200 -5.78 16.54 11.50
CA LEU A 200 -5.33 16.21 12.86
C LEU A 200 -4.88 17.46 13.64
N PHE A 201 -4.19 18.39 12.98
CA PHE A 201 -3.74 19.63 13.60
C PHE A 201 -4.93 20.53 13.98
N ARG A 202 -5.91 20.69 13.10
CA ARG A 202 -7.14 21.46 13.37
C ARG A 202 -7.96 20.85 14.50
N THR A 203 -8.14 19.53 14.48
CA THR A 203 -8.87 18.81 15.51
C THR A 203 -8.16 18.94 16.87
N GLY A 204 -6.83 18.79 16.91
CA GLY A 204 -6.04 19.01 18.11
C GLY A 204 -6.13 20.45 18.64
N ARG A 205 -6.16 21.45 17.76
CA ARG A 205 -6.32 22.86 18.15
C ARG A 205 -7.74 23.15 18.67
N SER A 206 -8.77 22.67 17.99
CA SER A 206 -10.17 22.83 18.40
C SER A 206 -10.43 22.22 19.78
N PHE A 207 -9.89 21.02 20.05
CA PHE A 207 -10.01 20.39 21.37
C PHE A 207 -9.19 21.09 22.46
N LYS A 208 -8.05 21.70 22.14
CA LYS A 208 -7.28 22.52 23.09
C LYS A 208 -7.94 23.86 23.41
N SER A 209 -8.63 24.47 22.44
CA SER A 209 -9.29 25.77 22.61
C SER A 209 -10.62 25.70 23.36
N GLY A 210 -11.11 24.51 23.73
CA GLY A 210 -12.33 24.35 24.54
C GLY A 210 -13.65 24.69 23.84
N ALA A 211 -13.61 25.23 22.62
CA ALA A 211 -14.78 25.58 21.79
C ALA A 211 -15.40 24.35 21.11
N VAL A 212 -15.74 23.32 21.90
CA VAL A 212 -16.33 22.07 21.40
C VAL A 212 -17.83 22.09 21.65
N ALA A 213 -18.62 22.08 20.57
CA ALA A 213 -20.08 21.96 20.65
C ALA A 213 -20.48 20.70 21.44
N PRO A 214 -21.62 20.71 22.17
CA PRO A 214 -22.01 19.61 23.07
C PRO A 214 -22.13 18.24 22.39
N GLU A 215 -22.57 18.23 21.12
CA GLU A 215 -22.60 17.07 20.22
C GLU A 215 -21.22 16.42 19.94
N HIS A 216 -20.13 17.18 20.07
CA HIS A 216 -18.77 16.74 19.72
C HIS A 216 -17.89 16.41 20.96
N ARG A 217 -18.45 16.47 22.17
CA ARG A 217 -17.73 16.16 23.42
C ARG A 217 -17.25 14.71 23.50
N ALA A 218 -17.98 13.77 22.90
CA ALA A 218 -17.57 12.36 22.83
C ALA A 218 -16.26 12.17 22.03
N GLY A 219 -16.10 12.90 20.92
CA GLY A 219 -14.86 12.89 20.13
C GLY A 219 -13.67 13.53 20.86
N ALA A 220 -13.92 14.58 21.65
CA ALA A 220 -12.88 15.21 22.48
C ALA A 220 -12.39 14.29 23.62
N ALA A 221 -13.30 13.54 24.25
CA ALA A 221 -12.94 12.55 25.27
C ALA A 221 -12.13 11.37 24.67
N LEU A 222 -12.51 10.94 23.46
CA LEU A 222 -11.74 9.94 22.72
C LEU A 222 -10.32 10.44 22.38
N TRP A 223 -10.18 11.69 21.93
CA TRP A 223 -8.88 12.30 21.63
C TRP A 223 -7.92 12.33 22.83
N ALA A 224 -8.44 12.59 24.03
CA ALA A 224 -7.66 12.59 25.26
C ALA A 224 -7.18 11.18 25.68
N THR A 225 -7.89 10.14 25.24
CA THR A 225 -7.64 8.76 25.64
C THR A 225 -6.28 8.27 25.12
N ARG A 226 -5.50 7.61 26.00
CA ARG A 226 -4.16 7.08 25.66
C ARG A 226 -4.20 6.10 24.48
N LYS A 227 -5.23 5.25 24.41
CA LYS A 227 -5.43 4.27 23.33
C LYS A 227 -5.55 4.94 21.95
N PHE A 228 -6.30 6.02 21.85
CA PHE A 228 -6.49 6.76 20.59
C PHE A 228 -5.21 7.49 20.16
N ARG A 229 -4.46 8.06 21.11
CA ARG A 229 -3.15 8.64 20.80
C ARG A 229 -2.15 7.60 20.28
N MET A 230 -2.10 6.41 20.88
CA MET A 230 -1.27 5.32 20.36
C MET A 230 -1.68 4.90 18.94
N PHE A 231 -2.98 4.82 18.68
CA PHE A 231 -3.53 4.54 17.34
C PHE A 231 -3.13 5.61 16.30
N LEU A 232 -3.22 6.90 16.63
CA LEU A 232 -2.76 7.97 15.75
C LEU A 232 -1.25 7.90 15.47
N TRP A 233 -0.43 7.62 16.49
CA TRP A 233 1.00 7.42 16.30
C TRP A 233 1.29 6.20 15.41
N ALA A 234 0.59 5.09 15.59
CA ALA A 234 0.74 3.90 14.76
C ALA A 234 0.42 4.19 13.28
N ILE A 235 -0.69 4.90 13.00
CA ILE A 235 -1.05 5.31 11.64
C ILE A 235 -0.02 6.28 11.06
N GLY A 236 0.45 7.24 11.86
CA GLY A 236 1.48 8.19 11.45
C GLY A 236 2.77 7.48 11.04
N ILE A 237 3.23 6.52 11.85
CA ILE A 237 4.42 5.71 11.54
C ILE A 237 4.20 4.85 10.30
N ALA A 238 3.04 4.19 10.17
CA ALA A 238 2.70 3.41 8.98
C ALA A 238 2.66 4.28 7.71
N TYR A 239 2.10 5.48 7.78
CA TYR A 239 2.11 6.45 6.68
C TYR A 239 3.55 6.86 6.31
N THR A 240 4.35 7.24 7.30
CA THR A 240 5.73 7.71 7.07
C THR A 240 6.60 6.62 6.45
N THR A 241 6.50 5.39 6.94
CA THR A 241 7.26 4.25 6.39
C THR A 241 6.87 3.93 4.95
N LEU A 242 5.57 3.96 4.61
CA LEU A 242 5.09 3.81 3.24
C LEU A 242 5.56 4.96 2.33
N LEU A 243 5.58 6.19 2.83
CA LEU A 243 6.09 7.34 2.09
C LEU A 243 7.60 7.24 1.81
N ILE A 244 8.39 6.81 2.79
CA ILE A 244 9.84 6.57 2.62
C ILE A 244 10.07 5.54 1.51
N ARG A 245 9.32 4.44 1.52
CA ARG A 245 9.39 3.40 0.48
C ARG A 245 9.03 3.95 -0.90
N CYS A 246 7.97 4.76 -1.00
CA CYS A 246 7.60 5.44 -2.24
C CYS A 246 8.73 6.35 -2.78
N ILE A 247 9.43 7.08 -1.91
CA ILE A 247 10.59 7.92 -2.28
C ILE A 247 11.78 7.05 -2.71
N TYR A 248 12.05 5.96 -1.99
CA TYR A 248 13.11 5.01 -2.34
C TYR A 248 12.88 4.41 -3.73
N ARG A 249 11.64 4.07 -4.09
CA ARG A 249 11.30 3.58 -5.43
C ARG A 249 11.59 4.57 -6.55
N ILE A 250 11.46 5.87 -6.30
CA ILE A 250 11.90 6.89 -7.26
C ILE A 250 13.42 6.78 -7.44
N ALA A 251 14.19 6.71 -6.35
CA ALA A 251 15.65 6.64 -6.40
C ALA A 251 16.15 5.35 -7.09
N GLU A 252 15.50 4.22 -6.81
CA GLU A 252 15.80 2.93 -7.42
C GLU A 252 15.65 3.00 -8.95
N MET A 253 14.53 3.54 -9.45
CA MET A 253 14.23 3.63 -10.89
C MET A 253 14.81 4.88 -11.58
N ALA A 254 15.36 5.85 -10.83
CA ALA A 254 15.95 7.08 -11.39
C ALA A 254 17.05 6.79 -12.42
N GLY A 255 17.91 5.81 -12.13
CA GLY A 255 18.96 5.34 -13.05
C GLY A 255 18.52 4.22 -13.99
N GLY A 256 17.26 3.79 -13.93
CA GLY A 256 16.73 2.67 -14.69
C GLY A 256 17.17 1.30 -14.22
N TRP A 257 16.92 0.30 -15.06
CA TRP A 257 17.23 -1.10 -14.77
C TRP A 257 18.74 -1.31 -14.59
N GLY A 258 19.13 -1.90 -13.45
CA GLY A 258 20.52 -2.20 -13.12
C GLY A 258 21.27 -1.05 -12.46
N ASN A 259 20.56 -0.01 -11.99
CA ASN A 259 21.17 1.12 -11.28
C ASN A 259 21.85 0.68 -9.98
N HIS A 260 22.92 1.38 -9.56
CA HIS A 260 23.67 1.08 -8.33
C HIS A 260 22.80 0.96 -7.07
N ILE A 261 21.74 1.78 -6.96
CA ILE A 261 20.79 1.73 -5.82
C ILE A 261 19.99 0.43 -5.84
N MET A 262 19.60 -0.06 -7.02
CA MET A 262 18.85 -1.31 -7.16
C MET A 262 19.74 -2.55 -6.90
N GLN A 263 21.04 -2.41 -7.16
CA GLN A 263 22.04 -3.45 -6.87
C GLN A 263 22.53 -3.42 -5.41
N ASP A 264 22.13 -2.44 -4.61
CA ASP A 264 22.47 -2.36 -3.19
C ASP A 264 21.44 -3.13 -2.33
N GLU A 265 21.75 -4.38 -2.03
CA GLU A 265 20.86 -5.25 -1.23
C GLU A 265 20.51 -4.67 0.15
N PRO A 266 21.46 -4.13 0.95
CA PRO A 266 21.13 -3.60 2.27
C PRO A 266 20.11 -2.46 2.23
N SER A 267 20.25 -1.52 1.29
CA SER A 267 19.28 -0.43 1.12
C SER A 267 17.90 -0.96 0.75
N PHE A 268 17.83 -1.95 -0.15
CA PHE A 268 16.57 -2.61 -0.51
C PHE A 268 15.91 -3.25 0.71
N ILE A 269 16.64 -4.07 1.46
CA ILE A 269 16.11 -4.77 2.64
C ILE A 269 15.56 -3.77 3.66
N VAL A 270 16.29 -2.70 3.96
CA VAL A 270 15.87 -1.74 4.98
C VAL A 270 14.70 -0.87 4.49
N LEU A 271 14.86 -0.23 3.33
CA LEU A 271 13.94 0.83 2.87
C LEU A 271 12.70 0.29 2.17
N GLU A 272 12.81 -0.87 1.50
CA GLU A 272 11.69 -1.52 0.83
C GLU A 272 11.03 -2.56 1.75
N SER A 273 11.83 -3.47 2.33
CA SER A 273 11.27 -4.63 3.02
C SER A 273 10.84 -4.34 4.45
N PHE A 274 11.72 -3.80 5.28
CA PHE A 274 11.40 -3.56 6.70
C PHE A 274 10.42 -2.41 6.89
N MET A 275 10.48 -1.34 6.07
CA MET A 275 9.53 -0.22 6.17
C MET A 275 8.09 -0.68 5.94
N VAL A 276 7.86 -1.49 4.91
CA VAL A 276 6.52 -2.02 4.63
C VAL A 276 6.09 -3.06 5.66
N LEU A 277 7.04 -3.82 6.23
CA LEU A 277 6.74 -4.78 7.29
C LEU A 277 6.29 -4.07 8.57
N ILE A 278 6.92 -2.94 8.91
CA ILE A 278 6.49 -2.10 10.04
C ILE A 278 5.08 -1.57 9.79
N ALA A 279 4.81 -1.05 8.59
CA ALA A 279 3.47 -0.57 8.24
C ALA A 279 2.41 -1.68 8.33
N SER A 280 2.70 -2.86 7.76
CA SER A 280 1.78 -4.00 7.77
C SER A 280 1.54 -4.54 9.18
N ALA A 281 2.58 -4.65 10.00
CA ALA A 281 2.47 -5.09 11.39
C ALA A 281 1.66 -4.09 12.24
N LEU A 282 1.90 -2.78 12.08
CA LEU A 282 1.13 -1.75 12.77
C LEU A 282 -0.35 -1.80 12.37
N LEU A 283 -0.64 -1.94 11.07
CA LEU A 283 -2.01 -2.05 10.59
C LEU A 283 -2.67 -3.36 11.08
N ALA A 284 -1.95 -4.48 11.11
CA ALA A 284 -2.45 -5.75 11.63
C ALA A 284 -2.79 -5.68 13.13
N VAL A 285 -1.92 -5.07 13.95
CA VAL A 285 -2.11 -4.96 15.41
C VAL A 285 -3.15 -3.91 15.77
N PHE A 286 -3.06 -2.74 15.15
CA PHE A 286 -4.00 -1.63 15.34
C PHE A 286 -5.15 -1.72 14.34
N ALA A 287 -5.61 -2.96 14.08
CA ALA A 287 -6.74 -3.22 13.22
C ALA A 287 -7.93 -2.37 13.68
N PRO A 288 -8.51 -1.55 12.80
CA PRO A 288 -9.57 -0.62 13.16
C PRO A 288 -10.74 -1.34 13.87
N GLY A 289 -11.09 -2.57 13.46
CA GLY A 289 -12.14 -3.39 14.07
C GLY A 289 -11.96 -3.78 15.55
N ILE A 290 -10.76 -3.62 16.12
CA ILE A 290 -10.49 -3.82 17.56
C ILE A 290 -10.75 -2.52 18.36
N PHE A 291 -10.42 -1.37 17.78
CA PHE A 291 -10.45 -0.09 18.47
C PHE A 291 -11.75 0.70 18.31
N PHE A 292 -12.54 0.45 17.25
CA PHE A 292 -13.89 1.02 17.13
C PHE A 292 -14.92 -0.05 16.78
N PRO A 293 -15.83 -0.38 17.72
CA PRO A 293 -16.98 -1.25 17.48
C PRO A 293 -17.95 -0.73 16.39
N GLN A 294 -17.84 0.56 16.05
CA GLN A 294 -18.64 1.25 15.02
C GLN A 294 -18.31 0.80 13.58
N MET A 295 -17.33 -0.09 13.40
CA MET A 295 -16.88 -0.59 12.10
C MET A 295 -17.52 -1.90 11.64
N SER A 296 -18.37 -2.51 12.46
CA SER A 296 -19.25 -3.57 11.97
C SER A 296 -20.20 -2.97 10.93
N HIS A 297 -20.41 -3.66 9.80
CA HIS A 297 -21.43 -3.31 8.80
C HIS A 297 -22.87 -3.25 9.40
N SER A 298 -23.02 -3.59 10.68
CA SER A 298 -24.22 -3.47 11.50
C SER A 298 -24.27 -2.24 12.42
N TYR A 299 -23.32 -1.29 12.34
CA TYR A 299 -23.40 -0.06 13.14
C TYR A 299 -24.45 0.92 12.57
N VAL A 300 -25.61 0.94 13.21
CA VAL A 300 -26.61 2.00 13.08
C VAL A 300 -26.16 3.16 13.97
N ALA A 301 -26.02 4.36 13.40
CA ALA A 301 -25.72 5.54 14.18
C ALA A 301 -26.92 5.87 15.09
N PRO A 302 -26.72 6.26 16.37
CA PRO A 302 -27.81 6.54 17.30
C PRO A 302 -28.60 7.84 17.01
N GLU A 303 -28.55 8.39 15.78
CA GLU A 303 -29.30 9.58 15.39
C GLU A 303 -30.62 9.28 14.66
N ASP A 304 -30.88 8.04 14.23
CA ASP A 304 -32.12 7.72 13.50
C ASP A 304 -33.33 7.37 14.40
N GLU A 305 -33.17 7.38 15.74
CA GLU A 305 -34.26 7.05 16.69
C GLU A 305 -34.97 8.28 17.30
N LYS A 306 -34.69 9.50 16.79
CA LYS A 306 -35.42 10.71 17.22
C LYS A 306 -35.88 11.55 16.04
N ARG A 307 -36.75 10.97 15.21
CA ARG A 307 -37.77 11.77 14.52
C ARG A 307 -39.12 11.15 14.82
N PRO A 308 -39.95 11.77 15.68
CA PRO A 308 -41.36 11.40 15.79
C PRO A 308 -41.97 11.45 14.38
N GLN A 309 -42.66 10.39 14.00
CA GLN A 309 -43.55 10.37 12.84
C GLN A 309 -44.65 11.40 13.08
N THR A 310 -44.44 12.63 12.62
CA THR A 310 -45.52 13.62 12.56
C THR A 310 -46.13 13.52 11.17
N GLU A 311 -47.34 12.94 11.14
CA GLU A 311 -48.46 13.28 10.28
C GLU A 311 -48.18 13.44 8.78
N SER A 312 -48.38 12.35 8.04
CA SER A 312 -48.81 12.42 6.64
C SER A 312 -49.83 11.31 6.35
N ASP A 313 -50.91 11.28 7.13
CA ASP A 313 -52.11 10.46 6.88
C ASP A 313 -53.35 11.38 6.94
N SER A 314 -53.47 12.32 6.00
CA SER A 314 -54.73 13.02 5.70
C SER A 314 -54.63 13.90 4.45
N ALA A 315 -54.41 13.31 3.27
CA ALA A 315 -54.69 13.99 2.00
C ALA A 315 -54.71 12.97 0.86
N GLY A 316 -55.82 12.27 0.66
CA GLY A 316 -55.93 11.41 -0.52
C GLY A 316 -57.03 10.38 -0.54
N THR A 317 -58.25 10.67 -0.06
CA THR A 317 -59.48 9.99 -0.51
C THR A 317 -60.67 10.92 -0.22
N GLU A 318 -61.62 10.99 -1.16
CA GLU A 318 -62.91 11.71 -1.12
C GLU A 318 -62.99 13.12 -1.77
N MET A 319 -63.08 13.13 -3.09
CA MET A 319 -64.02 13.94 -3.88
C MET A 319 -64.57 12.99 -4.97
N GLU A 320 -65.83 12.88 -5.35
CA GLU A 320 -67.12 13.42 -4.90
C GLU A 320 -68.14 12.67 -5.80
N HIS A 321 -69.10 11.95 -5.21
CA HIS A 321 -70.32 11.51 -5.89
C HIS A 321 -71.43 12.40 -5.33
N VAL A 322 -71.83 13.43 -6.08
CA VAL A 322 -73.22 13.92 -6.27
C VAL A 322 -73.26 14.66 -7.60
#